data_AF-A0A7J6TXS3-F1
#
_entry.id   AF-A0A7J6TXS3-F1
#
_cell.length_a   1.000
_cell.length_b   1.000
_cell.length_c   1.000
_cell.angle_alpha   90.00
_cell.angle_beta   90.00
_cell.angle_gamma   90.00
#
_symmetry.space_group_name_H-M   'P 1'
#
loop_
_entity.id
_entity.type
_entity.pdbx_description
1 polymer ?
#
loop_
_entity_poly.entity_id
_entity_poly.type
_entity_poly.pdbx_seq_one_letter_code
_entity_poly.pdbx_strand_id
1 'polypeptide(L)'
;RYLGFIFVLMLALAFGLTIAFTRTSVSRTEFELFVGLHSDKVSWGRQFLTFLLLFNNMVPISLYVTVDLVRSIQAYLIQRDVHLKDGEHSAIVSASNLNDDLGRVDYVLADKTGTLTENRMLFRMCSIGGVRYGDNNPAYKTESPRSTMLHSLGSSETFPITEKSYLYDEALLDLLGVPAITKPEEAFVHAFMLTCAMCNTIIPEATGRSPIGVRFEGASSDEETLVQMAASSGYILVGRNANYVTLRISHSAAERNGRQWHESIFKILGVNEFTSERKRMSVLVQMLRIAEDVNGDTTHVPDSSGSILLVKGADDVVMELSRGGVEGDSSMALCGVPVQDVREATVTHIH
;
A
#
# COMPACT_ATOMS: atom_id res chain seq x y z
N ARG A 1 -16.67 -26.30 31.06
CA ARG A 1 -18.11 -26.43 31.37
C ARG A 1 -18.58 -27.90 31.37
N TYR A 2 -18.38 -28.65 30.28
CA TYR A 2 -18.75 -30.08 30.20
C TYR A 2 -18.10 -30.98 31.27
N LEU A 3 -16.79 -30.82 31.52
CA LEU A 3 -16.09 -31.62 32.54
C LEU A 3 -16.60 -31.34 33.97
N GLY A 4 -16.94 -30.09 34.27
CA GLY A 4 -17.55 -29.72 35.55
C GLY A 4 -18.93 -30.36 35.74
N PHE A 5 -19.73 -30.42 34.67
CA PHE A 5 -21.02 -31.13 34.69
C PHE A 5 -20.85 -32.63 34.94
N ILE A 6 -19.90 -33.29 34.24
CA ILE A 6 -19.62 -34.72 34.46
C ILE A 6 -19.14 -34.98 35.87
N PHE A 7 -18.27 -34.13 36.41
CA PHE A 7 -17.75 -34.28 37.78
C PHE A 7 -18.87 -34.17 38.83
N VAL A 8 -19.77 -33.19 38.68
CA VAL A 8 -20.94 -33.05 39.57
C VAL A 8 -21.88 -34.25 39.44
N LEU A 9 -22.12 -34.73 38.22
CA LEU A 9 -22.93 -35.92 37.97
C LEU A 9 -22.32 -37.18 38.61
N MET A 10 -21.00 -37.35 38.51
CA MET A 10 -20.26 -38.45 39.14
C MET A 10 -20.40 -38.42 40.67
N LEU A 11 -20.26 -37.26 41.29
CA LEU A 11 -20.47 -37.09 42.74
C LEU A 11 -21.91 -37.40 43.15
N ALA A 12 -22.89 -36.93 42.37
CA ALA A 12 -24.31 -37.19 42.62
C ALA A 12 -24.64 -38.68 42.53
N LEU A 13 -24.09 -39.40 41.53
CA LEU A 13 -24.27 -40.84 41.38
C LEU A 13 -23.59 -41.63 42.51
N ALA A 14 -22.35 -41.28 42.87
CA ALA A 14 -21.64 -41.92 43.98
C ALA A 14 -22.36 -41.73 45.32
N PHE A 15 -22.87 -40.52 45.58
CA PHE A 15 -23.62 -40.23 46.80
C PHE A 15 -25.00 -40.90 46.81
N GLY A 16 -25.71 -40.87 45.68
CA GLY A 16 -27.01 -41.54 45.50
C GLY A 16 -26.93 -43.05 45.72
N LEU A 17 -25.92 -43.70 45.15
CA LEU A 17 -25.67 -45.13 45.36
C LEU A 17 -25.25 -45.45 46.79
N THR A 18 -24.45 -44.57 47.43
CA THR A 18 -24.11 -44.73 48.85
C THR A 18 -25.36 -44.68 49.73
N ILE A 19 -26.28 -43.72 49.50
CA ILE A 19 -27.54 -43.62 50.25
C ILE A 19 -28.44 -44.84 49.99
N ALA A 20 -28.64 -45.21 48.73
CA ALA A 20 -29.46 -46.36 48.36
C ALA A 20 -28.97 -47.66 49.01
N PHE A 21 -27.64 -47.83 49.05
CA PHE A 21 -26.98 -48.95 49.68
C PHE A 21 -27.10 -48.93 51.22
N THR A 22 -27.01 -47.76 51.85
CA THR A 22 -27.22 -47.66 53.31
C THR A 22 -28.64 -48.01 53.73
N ARG A 23 -29.65 -47.72 52.89
CA ARG A 23 -31.06 -47.99 53.21
C ARG A 23 -31.51 -49.43 52.94
N THR A 24 -30.83 -50.16 52.05
CA THR A 24 -31.25 -51.51 51.65
C THR A 24 -30.48 -52.56 52.45
N SER A 25 -31.12 -53.18 53.44
CA SER A 25 -30.51 -54.17 54.33
C SER A 25 -30.16 -55.50 53.65
N VAL A 26 -30.95 -55.94 52.66
CA VAL A 26 -30.79 -57.22 51.94
C VAL A 26 -29.55 -57.22 51.02
N SER A 27 -29.18 -56.06 50.47
CA SER A 27 -28.05 -55.93 49.52
C SER A 27 -26.69 -55.85 50.21
N ARG A 28 -26.64 -55.73 51.55
CA ARG A 28 -25.38 -55.56 52.29
C ARG A 28 -24.54 -56.81 52.29
N THR A 29 -25.15 -57.98 52.51
CA THR A 29 -24.45 -59.27 52.62
C THR A 29 -23.83 -59.74 51.31
N GLU A 30 -24.47 -59.49 50.16
CA GLU A 30 -23.94 -59.90 48.85
C GLU A 30 -22.83 -58.98 48.33
N PHE A 31 -22.87 -57.69 48.65
CA PHE A 31 -21.85 -56.74 48.21
C PHE A 31 -20.60 -56.76 49.10
N GLU A 32 -20.74 -57.08 50.40
CA GLU A 32 -19.59 -57.37 51.27
C GLU A 32 -18.76 -58.55 50.75
N LEU A 33 -19.41 -59.55 50.13
CA LEU A 33 -18.77 -60.66 49.43
C LEU A 33 -18.03 -60.18 48.15
N PHE A 34 -18.61 -59.26 47.39
CA PHE A 34 -18.02 -58.70 46.16
C PHE A 34 -16.78 -57.82 46.42
N VAL A 35 -16.77 -57.05 47.52
CA VAL A 35 -15.67 -56.13 47.86
C VAL A 35 -14.61 -56.81 48.75
N GLY A 36 -14.86 -58.02 49.25
CA GLY A 36 -13.87 -58.83 49.99
C GLY A 36 -13.52 -58.30 51.39
N LEU A 37 -14.31 -57.36 51.93
CA LEU A 37 -14.05 -56.72 53.21
C LEU A 37 -14.80 -57.43 54.34
N HIS A 38 -14.11 -58.28 55.09
CA HIS A 38 -14.63 -58.99 56.27
C HIS A 38 -14.59 -58.09 57.54
N SER A 39 -15.33 -56.98 57.53
CA SER A 39 -15.37 -56.07 58.69
C SER A 39 -16.81 -55.71 59.05
N ASP A 40 -17.21 -56.04 60.28
CA ASP A 40 -18.57 -55.88 60.83
C ASP A 40 -19.10 -54.42 60.86
N LYS A 41 -18.27 -53.43 60.50
CA LYS A 41 -18.65 -52.01 60.42
C LYS A 41 -18.03 -51.36 59.18
N VAL A 42 -18.73 -51.43 58.05
CA VAL A 42 -18.34 -50.65 56.86
C VAL A 42 -18.72 -49.17 57.08
N SER A 43 -17.72 -48.29 57.11
CA SER A 43 -17.97 -46.85 57.23
C SER A 43 -18.54 -46.29 55.92
N TRP A 44 -19.53 -45.41 56.02
CA TRP A 44 -20.19 -44.77 54.86
C TRP A 44 -19.18 -44.10 53.91
N GLY A 45 -18.11 -43.51 54.46
CA GLY A 45 -17.04 -42.89 53.68
C GLY A 45 -16.25 -43.90 52.82
N ARG A 46 -16.08 -45.15 53.28
CA ARG A 46 -15.42 -46.20 52.49
C ARG A 46 -16.30 -46.64 51.33
N GLN A 47 -17.61 -46.82 51.55
CA GLN A 47 -18.57 -47.14 50.48
C GLN A 47 -18.62 -46.05 49.42
N PHE A 48 -18.69 -44.79 49.85
CA PHE A 48 -18.62 -43.65 48.93
C PHE A 48 -17.34 -43.64 48.10
N LEU A 49 -16.18 -43.88 48.73
CA LEU A 49 -14.90 -43.92 48.03
C LEU A 49 -14.82 -45.09 47.04
N THR A 50 -15.36 -46.26 47.38
CA THR A 50 -15.44 -47.42 46.48
C THR A 50 -16.29 -47.13 45.25
N PHE A 51 -17.47 -46.52 45.41
CA PHE A 51 -18.31 -46.12 44.28
C PHE A 51 -17.66 -45.01 43.44
N LEU A 52 -16.96 -44.06 44.08
CA LEU A 52 -16.20 -43.03 43.37
C LEU A 52 -15.06 -43.64 42.53
N LEU A 53 -14.37 -44.66 43.06
CA LEU A 53 -13.33 -45.39 42.33
C LEU A 53 -13.92 -46.19 41.16
N LEU A 54 -15.11 -46.78 41.32
CA LEU A 54 -15.82 -47.48 40.25
C LEU A 54 -16.17 -46.54 39.07
N PHE A 55 -16.50 -45.28 39.35
CA PHE A 55 -16.79 -44.27 38.33
C PHE A 55 -15.59 -43.50 37.79
N ASN A 56 -14.36 -43.84 38.20
CA ASN A 56 -13.14 -43.17 37.73
C ASN A 56 -13.02 -43.16 36.18
N ASN A 57 -13.51 -44.22 35.52
CA ASN A 57 -13.50 -44.33 34.05
C ASN A 57 -14.50 -43.38 33.32
N MET A 58 -15.38 -42.69 34.04
CA MET A 58 -16.34 -41.73 33.44
C MET A 58 -15.64 -40.47 32.90
N VAL A 59 -14.51 -40.08 33.49
CA VAL A 59 -13.61 -39.05 32.96
C VAL A 59 -12.31 -39.72 32.56
N PRO A 60 -12.18 -40.19 31.30
CA PRO A 60 -10.96 -40.83 30.86
C PRO A 60 -9.79 -39.84 30.94
N ILE A 61 -8.77 -40.20 31.72
CA ILE A 61 -7.55 -39.39 31.90
C ILE A 61 -6.89 -39.11 30.54
N SER A 62 -7.01 -40.05 29.59
CA SER A 62 -6.48 -39.92 28.23
C SER A 62 -7.15 -38.82 27.41
N LEU A 63 -8.37 -38.35 27.74
CA LEU A 63 -9.09 -37.36 26.93
C LEU A 63 -8.26 -36.09 26.71
N TYR A 64 -7.64 -35.57 27.78
CA TYR A 64 -6.81 -34.37 27.71
C TYR A 64 -5.62 -34.55 26.76
N VAL A 65 -4.88 -35.65 26.94
CA VAL A 65 -3.72 -35.97 26.10
C VAL A 65 -4.13 -36.17 24.65
N THR A 66 -5.28 -36.82 24.39
CA THR A 66 -5.76 -37.00 23.02
C THR A 66 -6.13 -35.69 22.35
N VAL A 67 -6.77 -34.74 23.05
CA VAL A 67 -7.11 -33.43 22.48
C VAL A 67 -5.85 -32.62 22.18
N ASP A 68 -4.87 -32.61 23.09
CA ASP A 68 -3.60 -31.90 22.89
C ASP A 68 -2.78 -32.51 21.73
N LEU A 69 -2.80 -33.84 21.59
CA LEU A 69 -2.19 -34.52 20.46
C LEU A 69 -2.88 -34.17 19.14
N VAL A 70 -4.22 -34.18 19.11
CA VAL A 70 -5.00 -33.80 17.92
C VAL A 70 -4.70 -32.36 17.50
N ARG A 71 -4.67 -31.42 18.45
CA ARG A 71 -4.28 -30.02 18.20
C ARG A 71 -2.87 -29.88 17.66
N SER A 72 -1.93 -30.69 18.16
CA SER A 72 -0.56 -30.72 17.67
C SER A 72 -0.47 -31.24 16.23
N ILE A 73 -1.22 -32.29 15.89
CA ILE A 73 -1.33 -32.81 14.52
C ILE A 73 -1.97 -31.77 13.60
N GLN A 74 -3.04 -31.09 14.03
CA GLN A 74 -3.68 -30.01 13.27
C GLN A 74 -2.70 -28.87 12.97
N ALA A 75 -1.93 -28.41 13.98
CA ALA A 75 -0.91 -27.39 13.79
C ALA A 75 0.17 -27.82 12.78
N TYR A 76 0.55 -29.10 12.78
CA TYR A 76 1.49 -29.66 11.81
C TYR A 76 0.91 -29.66 10.39
N LEU A 77 -0.37 -29.99 10.23
CA LEU A 77 -1.04 -29.98 8.93
C LEU A 77 -1.17 -28.56 8.36
N ILE A 78 -1.56 -27.57 9.18
CA ILE A 78 -1.65 -26.16 8.75
C ILE A 78 -0.30 -25.65 8.24
N GLN A 79 0.79 -25.97 8.93
CA GLN A 79 2.14 -25.53 8.53
C GLN A 79 2.63 -26.18 7.22
N ARG A 80 2.07 -27.34 6.83
CA ARG A 80 2.42 -28.04 5.58
C ARG A 80 1.50 -27.71 4.43
N ASP A 81 0.49 -26.87 4.64
CA ASP A 81 -0.42 -26.46 3.58
C ASP A 81 0.31 -25.59 2.55
N VAL A 82 0.26 -26.01 1.28
CA VAL A 82 0.89 -25.30 0.16
C VAL A 82 0.14 -24.03 -0.20
N HIS A 83 -1.18 -23.98 0.06
CA HIS A 83 -2.00 -22.81 -0.24
C HIS A 83 -1.81 -21.66 0.74
N LEU A 84 -1.29 -21.94 1.94
CA LEU A 84 -0.98 -20.95 2.97
C LEU A 84 0.49 -20.48 2.93
N LYS A 85 1.17 -20.70 1.78
CA LYS A 85 2.54 -20.30 1.56
C LYS A 85 2.62 -19.10 0.63
N ASP A 86 3.34 -18.07 1.05
CA ASP A 86 3.67 -16.91 0.23
C ASP A 86 5.18 -16.90 -0.08
N GLY A 87 5.52 -17.23 -1.33
CA GLY A 87 6.91 -17.39 -1.77
C GLY A 87 7.66 -18.45 -0.97
N GLU A 88 8.66 -18.03 -0.20
CA GLU A 88 9.44 -18.91 0.68
C GLU A 88 8.86 -19.01 2.11
N HIS A 89 7.92 -18.14 2.48
CA HIS A 89 7.36 -18.09 3.83
C HIS A 89 6.10 -18.95 3.93
N SER A 90 6.14 -19.99 4.77
CA SER A 90 4.97 -20.79 5.12
C SER A 90 4.26 -20.23 6.36
N ALA A 91 2.96 -20.50 6.49
CA ALA A 91 2.23 -20.21 7.72
C ALA A 91 2.86 -20.92 8.93
N ILE A 92 3.08 -20.17 10.01
CA ILE A 92 3.63 -20.68 11.26
C ILE A 92 2.52 -20.68 12.31
N VAL A 93 2.30 -21.82 12.96
CA VAL A 93 1.33 -21.94 14.05
C VAL A 93 2.07 -21.85 15.39
N SER A 94 2.03 -20.67 16.01
CA SER A 94 2.71 -20.44 17.29
C SER A 94 1.96 -21.05 18.49
N ALA A 95 0.64 -21.17 18.42
CA ALA A 95 -0.22 -21.62 19.52
C ALA A 95 -1.26 -22.64 19.02
N SER A 96 -1.00 -23.93 19.22
CA SER A 96 -1.87 -25.02 18.75
C SER A 96 -3.15 -25.22 19.58
N ASN A 97 -3.21 -24.66 20.79
CA ASN A 97 -4.38 -24.74 21.69
C ASN A 97 -5.59 -23.95 21.19
N LEU A 98 -5.41 -23.06 20.21
CA LEU A 98 -6.44 -22.18 19.64
C LEU A 98 -6.90 -22.60 18.24
N ASN A 99 -6.40 -23.73 17.71
CA ASN A 99 -6.72 -24.17 16.35
C ASN A 99 -8.24 -24.32 16.12
N ASP A 100 -8.94 -24.86 17.12
CA ASP A 100 -10.39 -25.07 17.11
C ASP A 100 -11.21 -23.78 17.30
N ASP A 101 -10.60 -22.71 17.83
CA ASP A 101 -11.25 -21.40 17.94
C ASP A 101 -11.27 -20.65 16.60
N LEU A 102 -10.35 -20.97 15.68
CA LEU A 102 -10.33 -20.38 14.32
C LEU A 102 -11.64 -20.65 13.56
N GLY A 103 -12.29 -21.79 13.82
CA GLY A 103 -13.58 -22.14 13.22
C GLY A 103 -14.80 -21.43 13.84
N ARG A 104 -14.59 -20.57 14.85
CA ARG A 104 -15.63 -19.84 15.59
C ARG A 104 -15.44 -18.32 15.55
N VAL A 105 -14.59 -17.82 14.66
CA VAL A 105 -14.31 -16.39 14.55
C VAL A 105 -15.50 -15.68 13.88
N ASP A 106 -16.17 -14.80 14.62
CA ASP A 106 -17.27 -13.97 14.09
C ASP A 106 -16.81 -12.59 13.60
N TYR A 107 -15.73 -12.06 14.17
CA TYR A 107 -15.22 -10.73 13.88
C TYR A 107 -13.73 -10.77 13.56
N VAL A 108 -13.34 -10.15 12.45
CA VAL A 108 -11.94 -9.96 12.06
C VAL A 108 -11.61 -8.47 12.18
N LEU A 109 -10.70 -8.16 13.08
CA LEU A 109 -10.12 -6.82 13.22
C LEU A 109 -8.82 -6.80 12.42
N ALA A 110 -8.79 -6.02 11.35
CA ALA A 110 -7.61 -5.88 10.49
C ALA A 110 -7.01 -4.47 10.63
N ASP A 111 -5.68 -4.40 10.71
CA ASP A 111 -4.98 -3.13 10.57
C ASP A 111 -4.98 -2.69 9.09
N LYS A 112 -5.00 -1.39 8.83
CA LYS A 112 -5.00 -0.88 7.46
C LYS A 112 -3.62 -1.07 6.83
N THR A 113 -2.58 -0.58 7.49
CA THR A 113 -1.24 -0.47 6.89
C THR A 113 -0.43 -1.73 7.19
N GLY A 114 0.11 -2.36 6.15
CA GLY A 114 0.90 -3.59 6.29
C GLY A 114 0.08 -4.87 6.42
N THR A 115 -1.26 -4.78 6.52
CA THR A 115 -2.18 -5.93 6.43
C THR A 115 -3.12 -5.79 5.23
N LEU A 116 -3.97 -4.75 5.20
CA LEU A 116 -4.86 -4.53 4.06
C LEU A 116 -4.15 -3.89 2.86
N THR A 117 -3.15 -3.04 3.12
CA THR A 117 -2.40 -2.34 2.07
C THR A 117 -0.91 -2.62 2.19
N GLU A 118 -0.29 -3.00 1.08
CA GLU A 118 1.17 -2.96 0.95
C GLU A 118 1.66 -1.51 1.08
N ASN A 119 2.84 -1.31 1.69
CA ASN A 119 3.47 0.02 1.78
C ASN A 119 4.13 0.41 0.44
N ARG A 120 3.36 0.36 -0.64
CA ARG A 120 3.77 0.66 -2.01
C ARG A 120 2.70 1.52 -2.64
N MET A 121 3.01 2.80 -2.81
CA MET A 121 2.17 3.72 -3.56
C MET A 121 2.45 3.54 -5.06
N LEU A 122 1.41 3.64 -5.89
CA LEU A 122 1.51 3.53 -7.34
C LEU A 122 0.65 4.61 -7.98
N PHE A 123 1.19 5.32 -8.97
CA PHE A 123 0.40 6.25 -9.76
C PHE A 123 -0.46 5.49 -10.77
N ARG A 124 -1.77 5.74 -10.77
CA ARG A 124 -2.74 5.01 -11.59
C ARG A 124 -3.37 5.85 -12.68
N MET A 125 -3.87 7.03 -12.32
CA MET A 125 -4.68 7.86 -13.20
C MET A 125 -4.53 9.34 -12.85
N CYS A 126 -4.78 10.20 -13.82
CA CYS A 126 -4.88 11.64 -13.62
C CYS A 126 -5.93 12.27 -14.52
N SER A 127 -6.26 13.52 -14.23
CA SER A 127 -7.05 14.34 -15.14
C SER A 127 -6.34 15.65 -15.43
N ILE A 128 -6.17 15.96 -16.71
CA ILE A 128 -5.48 17.16 -17.20
C ILE A 128 -6.39 17.80 -18.23
N GLY A 129 -6.67 19.10 -18.11
CA GLY A 129 -7.54 19.82 -19.04
C GLY A 129 -8.98 19.26 -19.13
N GLY A 130 -9.45 18.53 -18.11
CA GLY A 130 -10.76 17.86 -18.12
C GLY A 130 -10.79 16.48 -18.79
N VAL A 131 -9.68 16.05 -19.39
CA VAL A 131 -9.49 14.70 -19.94
C VAL A 131 -8.94 13.79 -18.85
N ARG A 132 -9.36 12.52 -18.81
CA ARG A 132 -8.86 11.51 -17.86
C ARG A 132 -7.86 10.59 -18.57
N TYR A 133 -6.74 10.32 -17.93
CA TYR A 133 -5.67 9.47 -18.42
C TYR A 133 -5.40 8.32 -17.45
N GLY A 134 -5.05 7.14 -17.97
CA GLY A 134 -4.69 5.98 -17.16
C GLY A 134 -5.84 5.04 -16.77
N ASP A 135 -7.00 5.14 -17.43
CA ASP A 135 -8.15 4.25 -17.24
C ASP A 135 -7.97 2.88 -17.92
N ASN A 136 -6.79 2.29 -17.75
CA ASN A 136 -6.47 0.94 -18.21
C ASN A 136 -6.52 -0.01 -17.01
N ASN A 137 -7.73 -0.26 -16.50
CA ASN A 137 -7.95 -1.10 -15.32
C ASN A 137 -7.39 -2.53 -15.52
N PRO A 138 -6.34 -2.96 -14.79
CA PRO A 138 -5.87 -4.34 -14.85
C PRO A 138 -6.80 -5.33 -14.12
N ALA A 139 -7.71 -4.84 -13.26
CA ALA A 139 -8.64 -5.69 -12.50
C ALA A 139 -9.85 -6.17 -13.33
N TYR A 140 -10.05 -5.62 -14.53
CA TYR A 140 -11.11 -6.03 -15.47
C TYR A 140 -10.52 -6.51 -16.80
N LYS A 141 -9.44 -7.30 -16.75
CA LYS A 141 -8.98 -8.04 -17.92
C LYS A 141 -9.63 -9.42 -17.91
N THR A 142 -10.72 -9.55 -18.67
CA THR A 142 -11.17 -10.87 -19.16
C THR A 142 -9.98 -11.52 -19.84
N GLU A 143 -9.61 -12.72 -19.38
CA GLU A 143 -8.56 -13.55 -19.93
C GLU A 143 -8.77 -13.74 -21.44
N SER A 144 -8.15 -12.90 -22.26
CA SER A 144 -8.04 -13.12 -23.68
C SER A 144 -6.55 -13.26 -24.02
N PRO A 145 -6.13 -14.34 -24.67
CA PRO A 145 -4.71 -14.68 -24.89
C PRO A 145 -3.97 -13.72 -25.84
N ARG A 146 -4.57 -12.59 -26.21
CA ARG A 146 -3.95 -11.53 -27.03
C ARG A 146 -3.25 -10.44 -26.20
N SER A 147 -3.61 -10.24 -24.93
CA SER A 147 -2.97 -9.20 -24.10
C SER A 147 -1.54 -9.54 -23.71
N THR A 148 -1.20 -10.83 -23.60
CA THR A 148 0.14 -11.29 -23.24
C THR A 148 1.15 -11.09 -24.38
N MET A 149 0.71 -11.18 -25.65
CA MET A 149 1.56 -10.86 -26.80
C MET A 149 1.75 -9.35 -27.01
N LEU A 150 0.79 -8.50 -26.62
CA LEU A 150 0.97 -7.05 -26.77
C LEU A 150 1.96 -6.46 -25.77
N HIS A 151 2.04 -7.01 -24.55
CA HIS A 151 3.10 -6.65 -23.59
C HIS A 151 4.51 -7.02 -24.09
N SER A 152 4.64 -7.99 -25.00
CA SER A 152 5.92 -8.31 -25.67
C SER A 152 6.21 -7.48 -26.92
N LEU A 153 5.25 -6.69 -27.41
CA LEU A 153 5.43 -5.77 -28.56
C LEU A 153 5.45 -4.28 -28.16
N GLY A 154 5.14 -3.96 -26.90
CA GLY A 154 5.23 -2.60 -26.34
C GLY A 154 6.66 -2.15 -26.01
N SER A 155 7.69 -2.81 -26.53
CA SER A 155 9.06 -2.29 -26.59
C SER A 155 9.14 -1.19 -27.64
N SER A 156 8.36 -0.11 -27.47
CA SER A 156 8.70 1.15 -28.11
C SER A 156 9.78 1.77 -27.22
N GLU A 157 11.01 1.84 -27.72
CA GLU A 157 12.21 2.38 -27.04
C GLU A 157 12.14 3.90 -26.76
N THR A 158 10.94 4.43 -26.55
CA THR A 158 10.69 5.87 -26.50
C THR A 158 10.72 6.42 -25.07
N PHE A 159 10.18 5.72 -24.06
CA PHE A 159 10.13 6.22 -22.68
C PHE A 159 10.91 5.35 -21.67
N PRO A 160 11.51 5.94 -20.62
CA PRO A 160 12.15 5.18 -19.57
C PRO A 160 11.10 4.40 -18.76
N ILE A 161 11.12 3.07 -18.85
CA ILE A 161 10.25 2.22 -18.02
C ILE A 161 10.67 2.41 -16.56
N THR A 162 9.74 2.63 -15.64
CA THR A 162 10.04 2.73 -14.20
C THR A 162 9.26 1.71 -13.40
N GLU A 163 9.89 1.14 -12.39
CA GLU A 163 9.34 0.02 -11.59
C GLU A 163 8.02 0.35 -10.86
N LYS A 164 7.68 1.63 -10.64
CA LYS A 164 6.48 2.07 -9.91
C LYS A 164 5.47 2.91 -10.71
N SER A 165 5.62 3.04 -12.04
CA SER A 165 4.69 3.82 -12.88
C SER A 165 3.94 2.91 -13.86
N TYR A 166 2.60 2.94 -13.79
CA TYR A 166 1.72 2.19 -14.70
C TYR A 166 0.90 3.10 -15.62
N LEU A 167 1.23 4.39 -15.71
CA LEU A 167 0.54 5.33 -16.58
C LEU A 167 0.99 5.13 -18.03
N TYR A 168 0.43 4.11 -18.68
CA TYR A 168 0.56 3.87 -20.11
C TYR A 168 -0.74 4.31 -20.78
N ASP A 169 -0.74 5.55 -21.26
CA ASP A 169 -1.83 6.11 -22.03
C ASP A 169 -1.25 6.74 -23.31
N GLU A 170 -1.47 6.09 -24.45
CA GLU A 170 -0.94 6.52 -25.75
C GLU A 170 -1.33 7.98 -26.06
N ALA A 171 -2.54 8.41 -25.68
CA ALA A 171 -2.99 9.78 -25.92
C ALA A 171 -2.20 10.81 -25.11
N LEU A 172 -1.78 10.45 -23.89
CA LEU A 172 -0.91 11.29 -23.08
C LEU A 172 0.51 11.35 -23.66
N LEU A 173 1.03 10.21 -24.13
CA LEU A 173 2.36 10.12 -24.72
C LEU A 173 2.45 10.89 -26.04
N ASP A 174 1.38 10.90 -26.84
CA ASP A 174 1.28 11.70 -28.06
C ASP A 174 1.33 13.20 -27.76
N LEU A 175 0.59 13.66 -26.74
CA LEU A 175 0.61 15.07 -26.29
C LEU A 175 1.97 15.51 -25.76
N LEU A 176 2.71 14.60 -25.13
CA LEU A 176 4.09 14.82 -24.67
C LEU A 176 5.13 14.70 -25.78
N GLY A 177 4.78 14.02 -26.87
CA GLY A 177 5.62 13.78 -28.04
C GLY A 177 5.57 14.89 -29.08
N VAL A 178 4.94 16.03 -28.78
CA VAL A 178 4.86 17.15 -29.73
C VAL A 178 6.16 17.97 -29.67
N PRO A 179 6.80 18.28 -30.83
CA PRO A 179 8.08 18.99 -30.87
C PRO A 179 7.98 20.46 -30.44
N ALA A 180 6.82 21.08 -30.59
CA ALA A 180 6.54 22.44 -30.15
C ALA A 180 5.10 22.48 -29.62
N ILE A 181 4.90 23.14 -28.48
CA ILE A 181 3.57 23.39 -27.96
C ILE A 181 2.88 24.29 -28.98
N THR A 182 1.71 23.90 -29.46
CA THR A 182 0.89 24.69 -30.40
C THR A 182 -0.51 24.88 -29.86
N LYS A 183 -0.97 23.93 -29.02
CA LYS A 183 -2.30 23.95 -28.41
C LYS A 183 -2.24 24.20 -26.91
N PRO A 184 -3.28 24.81 -26.33
CA PRO A 184 -3.36 25.00 -24.88
C PRO A 184 -3.40 23.67 -24.12
N GLU A 185 -3.99 22.61 -24.70
CA GLU A 185 -4.02 21.26 -24.12
C GLU A 185 -2.62 20.69 -23.89
N GLU A 186 -1.72 20.87 -24.85
CA GLU A 186 -0.31 20.47 -24.76
C GLU A 186 0.38 21.25 -23.64
N ALA A 187 0.15 22.57 -23.54
CA ALA A 187 0.69 23.40 -22.47
C ALA A 187 0.25 22.93 -21.07
N PHE A 188 -1.01 22.52 -20.90
CA PHE A 188 -1.52 22.00 -19.63
C PHE A 188 -0.85 20.69 -19.22
N VAL A 189 -0.58 19.79 -20.18
CA VAL A 189 0.12 18.53 -19.90
C VAL A 189 1.57 18.80 -19.46
N HIS A 190 2.29 19.68 -20.16
CA HIS A 190 3.65 20.06 -19.78
C HIS A 190 3.69 20.72 -18.39
N ALA A 191 2.77 21.65 -18.10
CA ALA A 191 2.68 22.30 -16.79
C ALA A 191 2.34 21.31 -15.66
N PHE A 192 1.47 20.34 -15.92
CA PHE A 192 1.17 19.26 -14.98
C PHE A 192 2.41 18.42 -14.67
N MET A 193 3.15 18.00 -15.70
CA MET A 193 4.37 17.20 -15.53
C MET A 193 5.47 17.97 -14.78
N LEU A 194 5.66 19.26 -15.10
CA LEU A 194 6.58 20.14 -14.37
C LEU A 194 6.19 20.27 -12.89
N THR A 195 4.89 20.37 -12.59
CA THR A 195 4.38 20.42 -11.21
C THR A 195 4.71 19.12 -10.48
N CYS A 196 4.45 17.96 -11.08
CA CYS A 196 4.78 16.66 -10.49
C CYS A 196 6.30 16.50 -10.26
N ALA A 197 7.13 16.93 -11.22
CA ALA A 197 8.58 16.78 -11.17
C ALA A 197 9.27 17.75 -10.18
N MET A 198 8.76 18.98 -9.99
CA MET A 198 9.44 20.01 -9.19
C MET A 198 8.79 20.33 -7.84
N CYS A 199 7.46 20.25 -7.74
CA CYS A 199 6.71 20.58 -6.52
C CYS A 199 6.74 19.39 -5.55
N ASN A 200 7.89 19.08 -4.99
CA ASN A 200 8.13 17.98 -4.04
C ASN A 200 9.41 18.27 -3.23
N THR A 201 9.76 17.43 -2.25
CA THR A 201 11.06 17.49 -1.55
C THR A 201 11.94 16.27 -1.84
N ILE A 202 11.74 15.62 -2.99
CA ILE A 202 12.45 14.39 -3.37
C ILE A 202 13.91 14.70 -3.71
N ILE A 203 14.81 13.83 -3.24
CA ILE A 203 16.24 13.87 -3.54
C ILE A 203 16.51 12.80 -4.61
N PRO A 204 17.01 13.18 -5.79
CA PRO A 204 17.45 12.23 -6.81
C PRO A 204 18.85 11.69 -6.49
N GLU A 205 19.00 10.37 -6.55
CA GLU A 205 20.28 9.66 -6.38
C GLU A 205 20.66 8.94 -7.68
N ALA A 206 21.80 9.29 -8.27
CA ALA A 206 22.30 8.61 -9.46
C ALA A 206 22.60 7.14 -9.15
N THR A 207 21.92 6.23 -9.84
CA THR A 207 22.03 4.78 -9.60
C THR A 207 21.94 4.01 -10.91
N GLY A 208 23.00 3.28 -11.27
CA GLY A 208 23.06 2.44 -12.47
C GLY A 208 22.18 1.18 -12.45
N ARG A 209 21.52 0.88 -11.33
CA ARG A 209 20.54 -0.23 -11.21
C ARG A 209 19.15 0.13 -11.71
N SER A 210 18.81 1.43 -11.71
CA SER A 210 17.51 1.87 -12.16
C SER A 210 17.50 2.03 -13.68
N PRO A 211 16.39 1.69 -14.37
CA PRO A 211 16.27 1.84 -15.82
C PRO A 211 16.44 3.29 -16.31
N ILE A 212 16.16 4.28 -15.45
CA ILE A 212 16.33 5.72 -15.73
C ILE A 212 17.74 6.23 -15.33
N GLY A 213 18.50 5.42 -14.58
CA GLY A 213 19.78 5.85 -14.00
C GLY A 213 19.66 6.75 -12.77
N VAL A 214 18.43 7.03 -12.30
CA VAL A 214 18.15 7.83 -11.10
C VAL A 214 17.14 7.10 -10.21
N ARG A 215 17.44 7.05 -8.91
CA ARG A 215 16.54 6.61 -7.84
C ARG A 215 16.00 7.84 -7.12
N PHE A 216 14.72 7.84 -6.79
CA PHE A 216 14.06 8.93 -6.09
C PHE A 216 13.85 8.55 -4.64
N GLU A 217 14.35 9.36 -3.71
CA GLU A 217 14.14 9.15 -2.28
C GLU A 217 13.54 10.39 -1.63
N GLY A 218 12.62 10.19 -0.70
CA GLY A 218 12.13 11.26 0.16
C GLY A 218 11.24 10.76 1.28
N ALA A 219 10.75 11.71 2.07
CA ALA A 219 9.99 11.42 3.28
C ALA A 219 8.58 10.86 3.01
N SER A 220 8.05 11.09 1.81
CA SER A 220 6.68 10.74 1.46
C SER A 220 6.61 9.91 0.19
N SER A 221 5.96 8.75 0.27
CA SER A 221 5.88 7.77 -0.83
C SER A 221 4.94 8.20 -1.96
N ASP A 222 3.97 9.07 -1.67
CA ASP A 222 3.13 9.72 -2.69
C ASP A 222 3.95 10.65 -3.60
N GLU A 223 4.82 11.49 -3.04
CA GLU A 223 5.73 12.35 -3.79
C GLU A 223 6.69 11.55 -4.66
N GLU A 224 7.23 10.45 -4.11
CA GLU A 224 8.10 9.55 -4.86
C GLU A 224 7.38 9.03 -6.11
N THR A 225 6.13 8.58 -5.98
CA THR A 225 5.36 8.09 -7.12
C THR A 225 5.02 9.17 -8.15
N LEU A 226 4.79 10.41 -7.73
CA LEU A 226 4.53 11.53 -8.63
C LEU A 226 5.78 11.88 -9.45
N VAL A 227 6.95 11.93 -8.80
CA VAL A 227 8.22 12.18 -9.49
C VAL A 227 8.57 11.02 -10.42
N GLN A 228 8.34 9.79 -9.98
CA GLN A 228 8.59 8.61 -10.78
C GLN A 228 7.67 8.53 -12.00
N MET A 229 6.40 8.93 -11.86
CA MET A 229 5.48 9.09 -12.98
C MET A 229 5.98 10.17 -13.95
N ALA A 230 6.35 11.35 -13.46
CA ALA A 230 6.88 12.42 -14.30
C ALA A 230 8.14 11.96 -15.06
N ALA A 231 9.04 11.24 -14.39
CA ALA A 231 10.24 10.66 -15.01
C ALA A 231 9.90 9.63 -16.08
N SER A 232 8.90 8.77 -15.84
CA SER A 232 8.38 7.82 -16.85
C SER A 232 7.80 8.52 -18.07
N SER A 233 7.25 9.72 -17.88
CA SER A 233 6.71 10.59 -18.94
C SER A 233 7.76 11.51 -19.58
N GLY A 234 9.05 11.36 -19.24
CA GLY A 234 10.14 12.12 -19.86
C GLY A 234 10.60 13.37 -19.11
N TYR A 235 10.11 13.60 -17.88
CA TYR A 235 10.54 14.70 -17.00
C TYR A 235 11.32 14.14 -15.82
N ILE A 236 12.61 13.94 -16.04
CA ILE A 236 13.47 13.28 -15.05
C ILE A 236 14.07 14.34 -14.13
N LEU A 237 13.81 14.23 -12.83
CA LEU A 237 14.50 15.01 -11.81
C LEU A 237 15.93 14.48 -11.66
N VAL A 238 16.93 15.25 -12.10
CA VAL A 238 18.35 14.82 -12.07
C VAL A 238 19.08 15.36 -10.85
N GLY A 239 18.75 16.59 -10.46
CA GLY A 239 19.41 17.26 -9.34
C GLY A 239 18.44 18.16 -8.59
N ARG A 240 18.57 18.19 -7.26
CA ARG A 240 17.85 19.12 -6.40
C ARG A 240 18.78 19.60 -5.29
N ASN A 241 18.86 20.92 -5.12
CA ASN A 241 19.51 21.55 -3.97
C ASN A 241 18.60 22.66 -3.41
N ALA A 242 19.09 23.43 -2.44
CA ALA A 242 18.30 24.49 -1.80
C ALA A 242 17.90 25.64 -2.76
N ASN A 243 18.69 25.87 -3.81
CA ASN A 243 18.57 27.03 -4.69
C ASN A 243 18.16 26.67 -6.13
N TYR A 244 18.32 25.41 -6.53
CA TYR A 244 18.18 24.97 -7.91
C TYR A 244 17.57 23.57 -8.00
N VAL A 245 16.74 23.39 -9.02
CA VAL A 245 16.24 22.09 -9.48
C VAL A 245 16.70 21.91 -10.92
N THR A 246 17.27 20.75 -11.22
CA THR A 246 17.70 20.37 -12.55
C THR A 246 16.81 19.25 -13.06
N LEU A 247 16.08 19.53 -14.14
CA LEU A 247 15.28 18.55 -14.85
C LEU A 247 15.94 18.19 -16.17
N ARG A 248 15.85 16.93 -16.55
CA ARG A 248 16.13 16.46 -17.90
C ARG A 248 14.79 16.14 -18.57
N ILE A 249 14.46 16.94 -19.57
CA ILE A 249 13.16 16.89 -20.26
C ILE A 249 13.40 16.26 -21.64
N SER A 250 12.64 15.22 -21.96
CA SER A 250 12.67 14.65 -23.30
C SER A 250 11.82 15.49 -24.24
N HIS A 251 12.41 15.92 -25.35
CA HIS A 251 11.69 16.51 -26.47
C HIS A 251 11.64 15.50 -27.62
N SER A 252 10.51 15.48 -28.33
CA SER A 252 10.37 14.70 -29.55
C SER A 252 11.12 15.41 -30.67
N ALA A 253 12.13 14.74 -31.23
CA ALA A 253 12.85 15.28 -32.39
C ALA A 253 11.96 15.13 -33.64
N ALA A 254 11.91 16.18 -34.47
CA ALA A 254 11.16 16.17 -35.74
C ALA A 254 11.69 15.15 -36.76
N GLU A 255 12.87 14.58 -36.54
CA GLU A 255 13.47 13.54 -37.38
C GLU A 255 13.34 12.15 -36.73
N ARG A 256 13.21 11.11 -37.56
CA ARG A 256 13.04 9.69 -37.20
C ARG A 256 14.12 9.07 -36.28
N ASN A 257 15.11 9.83 -35.84
CA ASN A 257 16.22 9.36 -35.01
C ASN A 257 16.19 9.99 -33.61
N GLY A 258 15.52 9.29 -32.68
CA GLY A 258 15.75 9.42 -31.24
C GLY A 258 15.15 10.66 -30.55
N ARG A 259 14.91 10.53 -29.24
CA ARG A 259 14.56 11.66 -28.37
C ARG A 259 15.80 12.44 -28.00
N GLN A 260 15.71 13.76 -28.10
CA GLN A 260 16.72 14.65 -27.55
C GLN A 260 16.36 14.98 -26.10
N TRP A 261 17.37 14.95 -25.24
CA TRP A 261 17.23 15.30 -23.84
C TRP A 261 17.80 16.69 -23.64
N HIS A 262 16.98 17.61 -23.14
CA HIS A 262 17.42 18.94 -22.76
C HIS A 262 17.51 19.03 -21.24
N GLU A 263 18.62 19.53 -20.71
CA GLU A 263 18.76 19.81 -19.29
C GLU A 263 18.33 21.26 -19.02
N SER A 264 17.25 21.39 -18.26
CA SER A 264 16.67 22.67 -17.86
C SER A 264 16.88 22.89 -16.37
N ILE A 265 17.47 24.03 -16.02
CA ILE A 265 17.76 24.40 -14.63
C ILE A 265 16.79 25.49 -14.19
N PHE A 266 16.19 25.29 -13.03
CA PHE A 266 15.24 26.19 -12.40
C PHE A 266 15.81 26.68 -11.08
N LYS A 267 15.85 27.99 -10.87
CA LYS A 267 16.16 28.59 -9.57
C LYS A 267 14.95 28.52 -8.67
N ILE A 268 15.10 27.92 -7.49
CA ILE A 268 14.12 27.95 -6.42
C ILE A 268 14.20 29.33 -5.74
N LEU A 269 13.10 30.08 -5.78
CA LEU A 269 12.95 31.35 -5.08
C LEU A 269 12.34 31.16 -3.69
N GLY A 270 11.52 30.12 -3.52
CA GLY A 270 10.93 29.79 -2.23
C GLY A 270 10.21 28.44 -2.25
N VAL A 271 10.21 27.76 -1.11
CA VAL A 271 9.48 26.51 -0.89
C VAL A 271 8.58 26.72 0.32
N ASN A 272 7.28 26.49 0.14
CA ASN A 272 6.36 26.34 1.25
C ASN A 272 6.06 24.84 1.40
N GLU A 273 6.75 24.20 2.32
CA GLU A 273 6.65 22.77 2.59
C GLU A 273 5.22 22.34 2.95
N PHE A 274 4.95 21.05 2.77
CA PHE A 274 3.67 20.48 3.19
C PHE A 274 3.55 20.50 4.71
N THR A 275 2.39 20.95 5.21
CA THR A 275 2.01 20.78 6.61
C THR A 275 0.61 20.22 6.70
N SER A 276 0.32 19.44 7.75
CA SER A 276 -1.01 18.86 7.95
C SER A 276 -2.12 19.90 8.10
N GLU A 277 -1.77 21.09 8.60
CA GLU A 277 -2.70 22.23 8.70
C GLU A 277 -3.03 22.82 7.33
N ARG A 278 -2.03 22.99 6.46
CA ARG A 278 -2.20 23.60 5.13
C ARG A 278 -2.74 22.62 4.10
N LYS A 279 -2.45 21.31 4.26
CA LYS A 279 -2.75 20.23 3.31
C LYS A 279 -2.31 20.53 1.86
N ARG A 280 -1.30 21.39 1.69
CA ARG A 280 -0.75 21.79 0.39
C ARG A 280 0.72 22.14 0.50
N MET A 281 1.42 21.98 -0.62
CA MET A 281 2.80 22.37 -0.83
C MET A 281 2.86 23.34 -2.02
N SER A 282 3.78 24.29 -1.98
CA SER A 282 4.07 25.13 -3.15
C SER A 282 5.54 25.42 -3.31
N VAL A 283 6.00 25.56 -4.56
CA VAL A 283 7.37 25.94 -4.90
C VAL A 283 7.31 27.08 -5.90
N LEU A 284 8.04 28.16 -5.62
CA LEU A 284 8.23 29.28 -6.55
C LEU A 284 9.56 29.06 -7.27
N VAL A 285 9.50 28.93 -8.59
CA VAL A 285 10.67 28.68 -9.44
C VAL A 285 10.82 29.74 -10.52
N GLN A 286 12.05 29.95 -10.98
CA GLN A 286 12.38 30.77 -12.12
C GLN A 286 13.28 29.98 -13.08
N MET A 287 12.90 29.90 -14.35
CA MET A 287 13.71 29.21 -15.35
C MET A 287 15.01 29.98 -15.60
N LEU A 288 16.13 29.27 -15.74
CA LEU A 288 17.41 29.85 -16.09
C LEU A 288 17.77 29.46 -17.52
N ARG A 289 18.26 30.42 -18.30
CA ARG A 289 18.90 30.16 -19.59
C ARG A 289 20.40 30.05 -19.40
N ILE A 290 21.00 29.17 -20.20
CA ILE A 290 22.46 29.08 -20.31
C ILE A 290 22.88 30.20 -21.26
N ALA A 291 23.65 31.15 -20.76
CA ALA A 291 24.29 32.18 -21.55
C ALA A 291 25.80 31.96 -21.48
N GLU A 292 26.44 31.79 -22.63
CA GLU A 292 27.90 31.80 -22.71
C GLU A 292 28.39 33.23 -22.57
N ASP A 293 29.22 33.47 -21.56
CA ASP A 293 29.85 34.76 -21.37
C ASP A 293 30.97 34.96 -22.40
N VAL A 294 31.43 36.20 -22.60
CA VAL A 294 32.44 36.55 -23.62
C VAL A 294 33.78 35.79 -23.43
N ASN A 295 34.01 35.25 -22.22
CA ASN A 295 35.18 34.47 -21.84
C ASN A 295 35.01 32.95 -22.03
N GLY A 296 33.87 32.48 -22.57
CA GLY A 296 33.55 31.07 -22.73
C GLY A 296 33.12 30.36 -21.44
N ASP A 297 32.81 31.11 -20.38
CA ASP A 297 32.27 30.56 -19.13
C ASP A 297 30.73 30.51 -19.19
N THR A 298 30.14 29.40 -18.78
CA THR A 298 28.68 29.21 -18.82
C THR A 298 28.03 29.89 -17.62
N THR A 299 27.27 30.95 -17.87
CA THR A 299 26.51 31.65 -16.83
C THR A 299 25.02 31.31 -16.92
N HIS A 300 24.38 31.10 -15.78
CA HIS A 300 22.93 30.88 -15.71
C HIS A 300 22.22 32.21 -15.46
N VAL A 301 21.59 32.75 -16.49
CA VAL A 301 20.88 34.03 -16.42
C VAL A 301 19.37 33.76 -16.25
N PRO A 302 18.66 34.47 -15.36
CA PRO A 302 17.22 34.33 -15.24
C PRO A 302 16.52 34.63 -16.55
N ASP A 303 15.62 33.75 -16.97
CA ASP A 303 14.84 33.96 -18.17
C ASP A 303 13.85 35.13 -17.97
N SER A 304 13.60 35.92 -19.03
CA SER A 304 12.64 37.03 -19.04
C SER A 304 11.18 36.55 -18.97
N SER A 305 10.95 35.24 -18.98
CA SER A 305 9.65 34.57 -18.89
C SER A 305 8.98 34.64 -17.51
N GLY A 306 9.65 35.21 -16.49
CA GLY A 306 9.06 35.45 -15.17
C GLY A 306 9.23 34.30 -14.18
N SER A 307 8.50 34.35 -13.07
CA SER A 307 8.52 33.32 -12.02
C SER A 307 7.22 32.50 -12.04
N ILE A 308 7.31 31.21 -11.76
CA ILE A 308 6.19 30.27 -11.80
C ILE A 308 5.95 29.73 -10.39
N LEU A 309 4.73 29.86 -9.90
CA LEU A 309 4.31 29.26 -8.63
C LEU A 309 3.62 27.93 -8.88
N LEU A 310 4.24 26.83 -8.48
CA LEU A 310 3.69 25.48 -8.60
C LEU A 310 3.07 25.07 -7.29
N VAL A 311 1.81 24.62 -7.30
CA VAL A 311 1.05 24.25 -6.10
C VAL A 311 0.46 22.86 -6.27
N LYS A 312 0.60 22.02 -5.23
CA LYS A 312 -0.11 20.74 -5.10
C LYS A 312 -0.73 20.63 -3.72
N GLY A 313 -1.85 19.92 -3.58
CA GLY A 313 -2.50 19.73 -2.29
C GLY A 313 -3.78 18.95 -2.39
N ALA A 314 -4.51 18.89 -1.27
CA ALA A 314 -5.85 18.32 -1.24
C ALA A 314 -6.82 19.07 -2.16
N ASP A 315 -7.79 18.34 -2.70
CA ASP A 315 -8.76 18.81 -3.67
C ASP A 315 -9.61 19.97 -3.14
N ASP A 316 -10.14 19.85 -1.93
CA ASP A 316 -10.88 20.90 -1.22
C ASP A 316 -10.09 22.22 -1.15
N VAL A 317 -8.83 22.14 -0.73
CA VAL A 317 -7.95 23.29 -0.51
C VAL A 317 -7.54 23.95 -1.82
N VAL A 318 -7.18 23.17 -2.84
CA VAL A 318 -6.76 23.73 -4.14
C VAL A 318 -7.97 24.32 -4.88
N MET A 319 -9.15 23.72 -4.76
CA MET A 319 -10.39 24.22 -5.35
C MET A 319 -10.89 25.50 -4.68
N GLU A 320 -10.63 25.69 -3.39
CA GLU A 320 -10.95 26.96 -2.71
C GLU A 320 -10.05 28.10 -3.23
N LEU A 321 -8.75 27.84 -3.40
CA LEU A 321 -7.79 28.81 -3.92
C LEU A 321 -8.11 29.25 -5.36
N SER A 322 -8.64 28.35 -6.19
CA SER A 322 -9.02 28.70 -7.57
C SER A 322 -10.29 29.55 -7.66
N ARG A 323 -11.16 29.51 -6.65
CA ARG A 323 -12.41 30.29 -6.61
C ARG A 323 -12.19 31.74 -6.19
N GLY A 324 -11.18 32.03 -5.38
CA GLY A 324 -10.93 33.36 -4.80
C GLY A 324 -10.46 34.46 -5.78
N GLY A 325 -10.34 34.16 -7.09
CA GLY A 325 -9.79 35.08 -8.09
C GLY A 325 -10.79 35.77 -9.03
N VAL A 326 -12.11 35.65 -8.81
CA VAL A 326 -13.14 36.09 -9.79
C VAL A 326 -13.85 37.41 -9.41
N GLU A 327 -13.16 38.33 -8.75
CA GLU A 327 -13.64 39.72 -8.56
C GLU A 327 -12.65 40.71 -9.21
N GLY A 328 -12.66 40.74 -10.54
CA GLY A 328 -11.84 41.62 -11.38
C GLY A 328 -11.82 41.08 -12.80
N ASP A 329 -11.87 41.95 -13.81
CA ASP A 329 -12.07 41.67 -15.24
C ASP A 329 -10.89 40.94 -15.94
N SER A 330 -10.26 39.99 -15.24
CA SER A 330 -9.07 39.25 -15.65
C SER A 330 -9.32 37.75 -15.51
N SER A 331 -9.53 37.11 -16.67
CA SER A 331 -9.19 35.73 -17.02
C SER A 331 -9.18 34.68 -15.89
N MET A 332 -10.11 33.72 -16.01
CA MET A 332 -10.16 32.44 -15.28
C MET A 332 -8.80 32.00 -14.72
N ALA A 333 -8.65 32.09 -13.40
CA ALA A 333 -7.41 31.79 -12.70
C ALA A 333 -7.23 30.26 -12.56
N LEU A 334 -6.23 29.71 -13.24
CA LEU A 334 -5.74 28.34 -13.04
C LEU A 334 -4.35 28.43 -12.38
N CYS A 335 -4.15 27.70 -11.28
CA CYS A 335 -2.85 27.46 -10.63
C CYS A 335 -1.89 28.67 -10.55
N GLY A 336 -2.36 29.80 -10.02
CA GLY A 336 -1.51 30.83 -9.41
C GLY A 336 -0.44 31.45 -10.31
N VAL A 337 -0.85 32.41 -11.14
CA VAL A 337 -0.21 33.69 -11.52
C VAL A 337 -0.89 34.12 -12.83
N PRO A 338 -1.31 35.39 -13.00
CA PRO A 338 -2.03 35.82 -14.19
C PRO A 338 -1.08 35.78 -15.37
N VAL A 339 -1.44 35.05 -16.42
CA VAL A 339 -0.81 35.24 -17.71
C VAL A 339 -1.47 36.44 -18.39
N GLN A 340 -1.10 37.64 -17.96
CA GLN A 340 -1.10 38.76 -18.89
C GLN A 340 -0.04 38.43 -19.94
N ASP A 341 -0.46 38.31 -21.20
CA ASP A 341 0.36 38.00 -22.37
C ASP A 341 0.85 36.55 -22.52
N VAL A 342 -0.08 35.58 -22.71
CA VAL A 342 0.21 34.51 -23.69
C VAL A 342 0.09 35.17 -25.06
N ARG A 343 1.07 36.01 -25.41
CA ARG A 343 1.32 36.31 -26.82
C ARG A 343 1.77 35.01 -27.46
N GLU A 344 1.46 34.82 -28.74
CA GLU A 344 2.00 33.70 -29.55
C GLU A 344 3.53 33.51 -29.35
N ALA A 345 4.24 34.56 -28.94
CA ALA A 345 5.65 34.54 -28.54
C ALA A 345 6.02 33.57 -27.38
N THR A 346 5.17 33.39 -26.36
CA THR A 346 5.51 32.54 -25.20
C THR A 346 5.47 31.05 -25.55
N VAL A 347 4.61 30.69 -26.50
CA VAL A 347 4.50 29.35 -27.07
C VAL A 347 5.71 29.03 -27.95
N THR A 348 6.28 30.04 -28.64
CA THR A 348 7.49 29.88 -29.45
C THR A 348 8.81 29.88 -28.67
N HIS A 349 8.80 30.15 -27.37
CA HIS A 349 10.02 30.19 -26.53
C HIS A 349 10.30 28.91 -25.74
N ILE A 350 9.51 27.85 -25.95
CA ILE A 350 9.82 26.47 -25.53
C ILE A 350 10.38 25.72 -26.76
N HIS A 351 11.44 26.28 -27.34
CA HIS A 351 12.19 25.69 -28.44
C HIS A 351 13.60 25.31 -28.00
#